data_AF-X6P8H6-F1
#
_entry.id   AF-X6P8H6-F1
#
_cell.length_a   1.000
_cell.length_b   1.000
_cell.length_c   1.000
_cell.angle_alpha   90.00
_cell.angle_beta   90.00
_cell.angle_gamma   90.00
#
_symmetry.space_group_name_H-M   'P 1'
#
loop_
_entity.id
_entity.type
_entity.pdbx_description
1 polymer ?
#
loop_
_entity_poly.entity_id
_entity_poly.type
_entity_poly.pdbx_seq_one_letter_code
_entity_poly.pdbx_strand_id
1 'polypeptide(L)'
;MSKVEEKKMTKEPELEVSLGRSCFSKECLYFQNRSAQLHIEDVQVTCPLQFEHDSQISNEEGEGSEKVTCDFKGQIKDLDSHLKNSCPLKFVDCWYKSFGCDYNCHKQKLQKHLISKLKFHFDLIVTFLDSLKQTIQLYQDEITQLKVQIKSNEKKNEENRSLINENALLKKEKIQLMDKINQTIEKKKEKIQKESQQELLKSRANIEIIKRDFNEKETKQQLHYSQLIKLLQENNEKLIQDVQKLFKKDEQKENDNILSSNHKHFSNYTFDLFHSKPLKTFSGHSDDIYNTAFFLFKSSYKNFVGFKY
;
A
#
# COMPACT_ATOMS: atom_id res chain seq x y z
N MET A 1 2.60 16.55 -20.46
CA MET A 1 3.44 15.76 -21.39
C MET A 1 3.53 16.55 -22.69
N SER A 2 4.53 17.42 -22.77
CA SER A 2 4.75 18.31 -23.91
C SER A 2 5.77 17.66 -24.83
N LYS A 3 5.40 17.40 -26.09
CA LYS A 3 6.34 16.96 -27.12
C LYS A 3 7.23 18.14 -27.47
N VAL A 4 8.50 18.02 -27.14
CA VAL A 4 9.57 18.90 -27.64
C VAL A 4 9.92 18.39 -29.03
N GLU A 5 9.58 19.17 -30.07
CA GLU A 5 10.08 18.94 -31.42
C GLU A 5 11.49 19.54 -31.53
N GLU A 6 12.49 18.68 -31.67
CA GLU A 6 13.85 19.08 -32.03
C GLU A 6 13.86 19.61 -33.46
N LYS A 7 14.03 20.93 -33.61
CA LYS A 7 14.38 21.56 -34.88
C LYS A 7 15.79 21.16 -35.27
N LYS A 8 15.90 20.35 -36.32
CA LYS A 8 17.12 20.02 -37.04
C LYS A 8 17.77 21.31 -37.58
N MET A 9 18.89 21.72 -37.02
CA MET A 9 19.75 22.76 -37.60
C MET A 9 20.29 22.26 -38.95
N THR A 10 19.77 22.80 -40.04
CA THR A 10 20.42 22.75 -41.35
C THR A 10 21.74 23.52 -41.25
N LYS A 11 22.85 22.80 -41.38
CA LYS A 11 24.19 23.38 -41.52
C LYS A 11 24.22 24.23 -42.80
N GLU A 12 24.73 25.45 -42.67
CA GLU A 12 25.15 26.30 -43.79
C GLU A 12 26.17 25.54 -44.69
N PRO A 13 26.19 25.79 -46.00
CA PRO A 13 27.20 25.24 -46.87
C PRO A 13 28.54 25.97 -46.64
N GLU A 14 29.50 25.28 -46.04
CA GLU A 14 30.90 25.72 -45.97
C GLU A 14 31.48 25.80 -47.39
N LEU A 15 32.19 26.91 -47.69
CA LEU A 15 32.87 27.15 -48.96
C LEU A 15 33.73 25.93 -49.37
N GLU A 16 33.53 25.42 -50.59
CA GLU A 16 34.37 24.37 -51.16
C GLU A 16 35.82 24.84 -51.28
N VAL A 17 36.68 24.27 -50.43
CA VAL A 17 38.13 24.38 -50.51
C VAL A 17 38.60 23.63 -51.77
N SER A 18 39.52 24.22 -52.50
CA SER A 18 40.15 23.64 -53.69
C SER A 18 41.02 22.42 -53.35
N LEU A 19 40.44 21.25 -53.54
CA LEU A 19 41.06 19.96 -53.22
C LEU A 19 41.72 19.35 -54.46
N GLY A 20 42.96 18.89 -54.31
CA GLY A 20 43.62 18.06 -55.33
C GLY A 20 43.14 16.62 -55.26
N ARG A 21 42.90 15.98 -56.41
CA ARG A 21 42.54 14.55 -56.49
C ARG A 21 43.79 13.70 -56.73
N SER A 22 44.03 12.72 -55.85
CA SER A 22 44.83 11.53 -56.18
C SER A 22 43.99 10.28 -55.92
N CYS A 23 43.54 9.60 -56.98
CA CYS A 23 42.72 8.40 -56.86
C CYS A 23 43.59 7.13 -56.92
N PHE A 24 43.88 6.53 -55.77
CA PHE A 24 44.32 5.14 -55.67
C PHE A 24 43.30 4.36 -54.82
N SER A 25 42.35 3.71 -55.51
CA SER A 25 41.31 2.80 -55.00
C SER A 25 40.22 3.40 -54.08
N LYS A 26 38.96 3.17 -54.50
CA LYS A 26 37.61 3.25 -53.87
C LYS A 26 37.25 4.18 -52.69
N GLU A 27 38.17 4.93 -52.09
CA GLU A 27 37.87 6.01 -51.14
C GLU A 27 38.66 7.27 -51.55
N CYS A 28 37.94 8.27 -52.07
CA CYS A 28 38.55 9.53 -52.49
C CYS A 28 38.90 10.34 -51.24
N LEU A 29 40.15 10.22 -50.78
CA LEU A 29 40.71 11.10 -49.77
C LEU A 29 41.05 12.45 -50.40
N TYR A 30 40.27 13.47 -50.05
CA TYR A 30 40.54 14.84 -50.45
C TYR A 30 41.66 15.41 -49.58
N PHE A 31 42.79 15.74 -50.21
CA PHE A 31 43.92 16.37 -49.52
C PHE A 31 43.98 17.86 -49.87
N GLN A 32 44.17 18.69 -48.84
CA GLN A 32 44.30 20.14 -48.99
C GLN A 32 45.61 20.46 -49.72
N ASN A 33 45.51 20.94 -50.95
CA ASN A 33 46.67 21.34 -51.73
C ASN A 33 47.03 22.79 -51.38
N ARG A 34 48.01 22.96 -50.49
CA ARG A 34 48.46 24.29 -50.04
C ARG A 34 48.90 25.20 -51.19
N SER A 35 49.52 24.65 -52.24
CA SER A 35 49.94 25.45 -53.39
C SER A 35 48.74 25.94 -54.19
N ALA A 36 47.75 25.08 -54.43
CA ALA A 36 46.51 25.45 -55.12
C ALA A 36 45.70 26.47 -54.31
N GLN A 37 45.67 26.30 -52.98
CA GLN A 37 44.99 27.24 -52.08
C GLN A 37 45.63 28.62 -52.10
N LEU A 38 46.96 28.76 -52.06
CA LEU A 38 47.63 30.06 -52.18
C LEU A 38 47.31 30.74 -53.51
N HIS A 39 47.33 29.99 -54.62
CA HIS A 39 46.95 30.53 -55.92
C HIS A 39 45.50 30.98 -55.96
N ILE A 40 44.59 30.27 -55.29
CA ILE A 40 43.18 30.63 -55.21
C ILE A 40 42.97 31.84 -54.32
N GLU A 41 43.61 31.88 -53.15
CA GLU A 41 43.58 33.00 -52.22
C GLU A 41 44.00 34.32 -52.88
N ASP A 42 44.91 34.28 -53.84
CA ASP A 42 45.38 35.45 -54.60
C ASP A 42 44.56 35.77 -55.86
N VAL A 43 43.54 34.96 -56.21
CA VAL A 43 42.64 35.23 -57.34
C VAL A 43 41.96 36.58 -57.14
N GLN A 44 42.06 37.43 -58.16
CA GLN A 44 41.39 38.71 -58.21
C GLN A 44 39.91 38.51 -58.49
N VAL A 45 39.06 38.97 -57.57
CA VAL A 45 37.61 38.90 -57.67
C VAL A 45 37.02 40.30 -57.53
N THR A 46 35.87 40.50 -58.16
CA THR A 46 35.01 41.67 -57.95
C THR A 46 33.95 41.35 -56.90
N CYS A 47 33.30 42.37 -56.34
CA CYS A 47 32.23 42.16 -55.37
C CYS A 47 31.07 41.33 -55.97
N PRO A 48 30.70 40.17 -55.39
CA PRO A 48 29.57 39.38 -55.88
C PRO A 48 28.24 40.10 -55.71
N LEU A 49 28.08 40.90 -54.65
CA LEU A 49 26.88 41.72 -54.45
C LEU A 49 26.73 42.81 -55.52
N GLN A 50 27.83 43.34 -56.05
CA GLN A 50 27.80 44.28 -57.17
C GLN A 50 27.32 43.60 -58.44
N PHE A 51 27.81 42.39 -58.71
CA PHE A 51 27.38 41.58 -59.85
C PHE A 51 25.87 41.28 -59.79
N GLU A 52 25.37 40.86 -58.62
CA GLU A 52 23.93 40.63 -58.42
C GLU A 52 23.11 41.91 -58.60
N HIS A 53 23.57 43.02 -58.03
CA HIS A 53 22.90 44.31 -58.14
C HIS A 53 22.82 44.80 -59.59
N ASP A 54 23.91 44.71 -60.36
CA ASP A 54 23.92 45.09 -61.77
C ASP A 54 23.03 44.18 -62.63
N SER A 55 22.88 42.90 -62.27
CA SER A 55 21.94 41.98 -62.92
C SER A 55 20.47 42.32 -62.66
N GLN A 56 20.16 43.03 -61.57
CA GLN A 56 18.79 43.41 -61.21
C GLN A 56 18.37 44.76 -61.78
N ILE A 57 19.32 45.69 -61.97
CA ILE A 57 19.05 47.06 -62.46
C ILE A 57 18.64 47.12 -63.94
N SER A 58 18.90 46.09 -64.74
CA SER A 58 18.51 46.09 -66.17
C SER A 58 17.00 46.17 -66.43
N ASN A 59 16.16 46.13 -65.40
CA ASN A 59 14.70 46.04 -65.52
C ASN A 59 13.91 47.22 -64.91
N GLU A 60 14.54 48.19 -64.23
CA GLU A 60 13.83 49.32 -63.60
C GLU A 60 14.51 50.67 -63.90
N GLU A 61 14.08 51.36 -64.96
CA GLU A 61 14.40 52.77 -65.23
C GLU A 61 13.62 53.66 -64.26
N GLY A 62 14.16 53.83 -63.05
CA GLY A 62 13.59 54.68 -61.99
C GLY A 62 14.53 55.84 -61.63
N GLU A 63 14.09 57.05 -61.96
CA GLU A 63 14.75 58.34 -61.79
C GLU A 63 15.07 58.68 -60.31
N GLY A 64 16.34 59.01 -60.03
CA GLY A 64 16.68 59.95 -58.94
C GLY A 64 17.34 59.43 -57.65
N SER A 65 17.65 58.13 -57.48
CA SER A 65 18.46 57.67 -56.33
C SER A 65 19.92 57.46 -56.72
N GLU A 66 20.85 58.13 -56.03
CA GLU A 66 22.29 57.94 -56.13
C GLU A 66 22.63 56.43 -56.17
N LYS A 67 23.16 55.96 -57.30
CA LYS A 67 23.46 54.53 -57.51
C LYS A 67 24.61 54.15 -56.59
N VAL A 68 24.29 53.46 -55.51
CA VAL A 68 25.31 52.85 -54.64
C VAL A 68 26.04 51.79 -55.46
N THR A 69 27.35 51.94 -55.57
CA THR A 69 28.21 50.97 -56.25
C THR A 69 29.29 50.51 -55.28
N CYS A 70 29.74 49.29 -55.47
CA CYS A 70 30.88 48.70 -54.80
C CYS A 70 31.98 48.51 -55.83
N ASP A 71 33.10 49.20 -55.62
CA ASP A 71 34.29 49.18 -56.45
C ASP A 71 35.34 48.16 -55.98
N PHE A 72 34.96 47.26 -55.07
CA PHE A 72 35.87 46.24 -54.56
C PHE A 72 36.39 45.36 -55.67
N LYS A 73 37.71 45.40 -55.82
CA LYS A 73 38.51 44.53 -56.66
C LYS A 73 39.74 44.13 -55.85
N GLY A 74 39.79 42.87 -55.44
CA GLY A 74 40.79 42.39 -54.51
C GLY A 74 40.95 40.88 -54.54
N GLN A 75 41.77 40.36 -53.64
CA GLN A 75 42.03 38.93 -53.53
C GLN A 75 40.86 38.21 -52.86
N ILE A 76 40.55 36.97 -53.26
CA ILE A 76 39.40 36.23 -52.72
C ILE A 76 39.49 36.04 -51.19
N LYS A 77 40.71 35.96 -50.64
CA LYS A 77 40.92 35.86 -49.18
C LYS A 77 40.41 37.08 -48.40
N ASP A 78 40.37 38.25 -49.04
CA ASP A 78 39.89 39.50 -48.45
C ASP A 78 38.39 39.72 -48.65
N LEU A 79 37.74 38.90 -49.50
CA LEU A 79 36.35 39.07 -49.91
C LEU A 79 35.38 38.92 -48.73
N ASP A 80 35.57 37.93 -47.87
CA ASP A 80 34.66 37.70 -46.73
C ASP A 80 34.67 38.89 -45.76
N SER A 81 35.86 39.41 -45.45
CA SER A 81 36.01 40.61 -44.63
C SER A 81 35.32 41.81 -45.27
N HIS A 82 35.48 41.96 -46.59
CA HIS A 82 34.80 43.01 -47.35
C HIS A 82 33.28 42.91 -47.23
N LEU A 83 32.70 41.73 -47.54
CA LEU A 83 31.26 41.48 -47.51
C LEU A 83 30.66 41.70 -46.12
N LYS A 84 31.39 41.36 -45.06
CA LYS A 84 30.91 41.51 -43.68
C LYS A 84 30.99 42.95 -43.19
N ASN A 85 32.07 43.66 -43.50
CA ASN A 85 32.43 44.88 -42.76
C ASN A 85 32.37 46.17 -43.58
N SER A 86 32.74 46.11 -44.86
CA SER A 86 32.96 47.32 -45.68
C SER A 86 32.05 47.44 -46.90
N CYS A 87 31.38 46.35 -47.32
CA CYS A 87 30.60 46.35 -48.55
C CYS A 87 29.40 47.31 -48.45
N PRO A 88 29.31 48.34 -49.31
CA PRO A 88 28.21 49.29 -49.28
C PRO A 88 26.88 48.66 -49.74
N LEU A 89 26.94 47.54 -50.46
CA LEU A 89 25.78 46.77 -50.93
C LEU A 89 25.27 45.74 -49.94
N LYS A 90 25.90 45.61 -48.76
CA LYS A 90 25.41 44.69 -47.73
C LYS A 90 24.00 45.09 -47.26
N PHE A 91 23.11 44.11 -47.18
CA PHE A 91 21.82 44.27 -46.52
C PHE A 91 21.97 44.25 -45.00
N VAL A 92 21.25 45.14 -44.34
CA VAL A 92 21.16 45.25 -42.89
C VAL A 92 19.72 45.03 -42.49
N ASP A 93 19.52 44.23 -41.46
CA ASP A 93 18.21 44.01 -40.85
C ASP A 93 17.69 45.30 -40.20
N CYS A 94 16.36 45.48 -40.22
CA CYS A 94 15.72 46.52 -39.42
C CYS A 94 16.03 46.33 -37.93
N TRP A 95 16.23 47.44 -37.20
CA TRP A 95 16.45 47.42 -35.75
C TRP A 95 15.27 46.81 -34.96
N TYR A 96 14.09 46.77 -35.58
CA TYR A 96 12.86 46.23 -35.00
C TYR A 96 12.58 44.77 -35.35
N LYS A 97 13.56 44.04 -35.92
CA LYS A 97 13.40 42.64 -36.31
C LYS A 97 12.97 41.73 -35.16
N SER A 98 13.49 41.93 -33.95
CA SER A 98 13.09 41.19 -32.75
C SER A 98 11.63 41.41 -32.34
N PHE A 99 11.00 42.49 -32.81
CA PHE A 99 9.60 42.81 -32.55
C PHE A 99 8.68 42.42 -33.72
N GLY A 100 9.21 41.87 -34.82
CA GLY A 100 8.44 41.38 -35.97
C GLY A 100 8.56 42.21 -37.25
N CYS A 101 9.54 43.11 -37.36
CA CYS A 101 9.83 43.76 -38.64
C CYS A 101 10.84 42.95 -39.47
N ASP A 102 10.37 42.20 -40.46
CA ASP A 102 11.22 41.36 -41.33
C ASP A 102 11.90 42.13 -42.47
N TYR A 103 11.89 43.48 -42.43
CA TYR A 103 12.48 44.29 -43.49
C TYR A 103 14.01 44.29 -43.40
N ASN A 104 14.66 44.06 -44.54
CA ASN A 104 16.09 44.18 -44.74
C ASN A 104 16.36 45.17 -45.88
N CYS A 105 17.39 46.02 -45.74
CA CYS A 105 17.73 46.98 -46.78
C CYS A 105 19.20 47.39 -46.71
N HIS A 106 19.70 48.04 -47.77
CA HIS A 106 21.03 48.65 -47.72
C HIS A 106 21.10 49.70 -46.61
N LYS A 107 22.29 49.83 -46.00
CA LYS A 107 22.55 50.75 -44.89
C LYS A 107 22.07 52.18 -45.15
N GLN A 108 22.18 52.67 -46.38
CA GLN A 108 21.74 54.02 -46.76
C GLN A 108 20.21 54.19 -46.76
N LYS A 109 19.47 53.12 -47.10
CA LYS A 109 17.99 53.12 -47.13
C LYS A 109 17.39 52.86 -45.74
N LEU A 110 18.18 52.36 -44.79
CA LEU A 110 17.72 52.01 -43.44
C LEU A 110 17.10 53.20 -42.71
N GLN A 111 17.75 54.38 -42.73
CA GLN A 111 17.22 55.56 -42.06
C GLN A 111 15.87 56.00 -42.65
N LYS A 112 15.74 55.98 -43.99
CA LYS A 112 14.47 56.28 -44.68
C LYS A 112 13.38 55.27 -44.31
N HIS A 113 13.71 53.98 -44.25
CA HIS A 113 12.80 52.95 -43.78
C HIS A 113 12.34 53.21 -42.34
N LEU A 114 13.27 53.43 -41.41
CA LEU A 114 12.96 53.69 -40.00
C LEU A 114 12.02 54.90 -39.82
N ILE A 115 12.25 55.99 -40.55
CA ILE A 115 11.41 57.20 -40.50
C ILE A 115 10.04 56.94 -41.13
N SER A 116 10.00 56.39 -42.35
CA SER A 116 8.74 56.16 -43.07
C SER A 116 7.83 55.13 -42.40
N LYS A 117 8.41 54.20 -41.63
CA LYS A 117 7.68 53.16 -40.89
C LYS A 117 7.67 53.37 -39.38
N LEU A 118 7.97 54.57 -38.89
CA LEU A 118 8.05 54.87 -37.45
C LEU A 118 6.78 54.45 -36.69
N LYS A 119 5.60 54.78 -37.24
CA LYS A 119 4.32 54.39 -36.63
C LYS A 119 4.18 52.87 -36.52
N PHE A 120 4.49 52.14 -37.60
CA PHE A 120 4.46 50.68 -37.60
C PHE A 120 5.41 50.09 -36.55
N HIS A 121 6.64 50.59 -36.46
CA HIS A 121 7.59 50.15 -35.44
C HIS A 121 7.12 50.45 -34.01
N PHE A 122 6.49 51.61 -33.80
CA PHE A 122 5.90 51.95 -32.52
C PHE A 122 4.75 50.99 -32.15
N ASP A 123 3.88 50.67 -33.10
CA ASP A 123 2.78 49.71 -32.90
C ASP A 123 3.30 48.30 -32.56
N LEU A 124 4.42 47.86 -33.16
CA LEU A 124 5.10 46.61 -32.78
C LEU A 124 5.58 46.65 -31.33
N ILE A 125 6.21 47.74 -30.89
CA ILE A 125 6.63 47.89 -29.49
C ILE A 125 5.43 47.86 -28.56
N VAL A 126 4.36 48.63 -28.86
CA VAL A 126 3.17 48.69 -28.00
C VAL A 126 2.55 47.31 -27.87
N THR A 127 2.40 46.58 -28.98
CA THR A 127 1.89 45.21 -28.97
C THR A 127 2.75 44.28 -28.12
N PHE A 128 4.08 44.40 -28.22
CA PHE A 128 4.99 43.64 -27.39
C PHE A 128 4.86 43.99 -25.90
N LEU A 129 4.79 45.28 -25.55
CA LEU A 129 4.58 45.74 -24.18
C LEU A 129 3.26 45.26 -23.59
N ASP A 130 2.19 45.25 -24.39
CA ASP A 130 0.89 44.72 -23.96
C ASP A 130 0.96 43.22 -23.70
N SER A 131 1.66 42.46 -24.55
CA SER A 131 1.87 41.02 -24.33
C SER A 131 2.67 40.73 -23.05
N LEU A 132 3.70 41.55 -22.76
CA LEU A 132 4.46 41.46 -21.52
C LEU A 132 3.60 41.80 -20.31
N LYS A 133 2.79 42.86 -20.39
CA LYS A 133 1.87 43.25 -19.32
C LYS A 133 0.85 42.15 -19.02
N GLN A 134 0.27 41.53 -20.06
CA GLN A 134 -0.64 40.39 -19.90
C GLN A 134 0.05 39.19 -19.23
N THR A 135 1.27 38.88 -19.65
CA THR A 135 2.06 37.79 -19.07
C THR A 135 2.39 38.04 -17.59
N ILE A 136 2.80 39.27 -17.25
CA ILE A 136 3.05 39.66 -15.86
C ILE A 136 1.77 39.57 -15.03
N GLN A 137 0.63 40.03 -15.55
CA GLN A 137 -0.65 39.93 -14.84
C GLN A 137 -1.03 38.47 -14.58
N LEU A 138 -0.86 37.60 -15.58
CA LEU A 138 -1.12 36.17 -15.44
C LEU A 138 -0.26 35.54 -14.32
N TYR A 139 1.03 35.86 -14.27
CA TYR A 139 1.90 35.38 -13.19
C TYR A 139 1.51 35.96 -11.82
N GLN A 140 1.06 37.22 -11.74
CA GLN A 140 0.57 37.80 -10.49
C GLN A 140 -0.70 37.10 -9.98
N ASP A 141 -1.61 36.74 -10.89
CA ASP A 141 -2.84 36.01 -10.57
C ASP A 141 -2.50 34.59 -10.08
N GLU A 142 -1.60 33.88 -10.76
CA GLU A 142 -1.14 32.55 -10.35
C GLU A 142 -0.47 32.57 -8.96
N ILE A 143 0.41 33.54 -8.70
CA ILE A 143 1.03 33.75 -7.38
C ILE A 143 -0.04 33.98 -6.31
N THR A 144 -1.08 34.76 -6.62
CA THR A 144 -2.17 35.04 -5.68
C THR A 144 -2.99 33.79 -5.38
N GLN A 145 -3.31 32.98 -6.40
CA GLN A 145 -4.00 31.70 -6.23
C GLN A 145 -3.18 30.72 -5.39
N LEU A 146 -1.87 30.59 -5.67
CA LEU A 146 -0.98 29.73 -4.90
C LEU A 146 -0.89 30.17 -3.43
N LYS A 147 -0.83 31.48 -3.15
CA LYS A 147 -0.85 32.00 -1.77
C LYS A 147 -2.13 31.63 -1.02
N VAL A 148 -3.29 31.65 -1.68
CA VAL A 148 -4.57 31.24 -1.08
C VAL A 148 -4.57 29.74 -0.78
N GLN A 149 -4.06 28.91 -1.70
CA GLN A 149 -3.95 27.46 -1.51
C GLN A 149 -3.03 27.11 -0.34
N ILE A 150 -1.86 27.77 -0.23
CA ILE A 150 -0.92 27.59 0.89
C ILE A 150 -1.61 27.88 2.22
N LYS A 151 -2.28 29.03 2.36
CA LYS A 151 -3.03 29.38 3.59
C LYS A 151 -4.12 28.37 3.94
N SER A 152 -4.84 27.85 2.95
CA SER A 152 -5.86 26.81 3.15
C SER A 152 -5.23 25.51 3.67
N ASN A 153 -4.09 25.12 3.10
CA ASN A 153 -3.38 23.90 3.50
C ASN A 153 -2.76 24.04 4.89
N GLU A 154 -2.23 25.21 5.25
CA GLU A 154 -1.75 25.50 6.62
C GLU A 154 -2.87 25.30 7.65
N LYS A 155 -4.07 25.84 7.37
CA LYS A 155 -5.23 25.66 8.26
C LYS A 155 -5.61 24.18 8.41
N LYS A 156 -5.68 23.43 7.30
CA LYS A 156 -5.97 21.99 7.32
C LYS A 156 -4.89 21.20 8.09
N ASN A 157 -3.63 21.60 7.98
CA ASN A 157 -2.54 20.97 8.71
C ASN A 157 -2.64 21.21 10.22
N GLU A 158 -3.06 22.41 10.64
CA GLU A 158 -3.30 22.70 12.05
C GLU A 158 -4.50 21.90 12.60
N GLU A 159 -5.59 21.81 11.84
CA GLU A 159 -6.74 20.96 12.17
C GLU A 159 -6.32 19.48 12.31
N ASN A 160 -5.53 18.97 11.36
CA ASN A 160 -4.98 17.61 11.42
C ASN A 160 -4.08 17.39 12.64
N ARG A 161 -3.26 18.38 13.00
CA ARG A 161 -2.40 18.31 14.20
C ARG A 161 -3.22 18.22 15.48
N SER A 162 -4.31 18.99 15.56
CA SER A 162 -5.27 18.93 16.67
C SER A 162 -5.89 17.52 16.78
N LEU A 163 -6.37 16.96 15.66
CA LEU A 163 -6.95 15.61 15.61
C LEU A 163 -5.93 14.52 15.99
N ILE A 164 -4.66 14.65 15.59
CA ILE A 164 -3.60 13.70 15.98
C ILE A 164 -3.40 13.72 17.50
N ASN A 165 -3.40 14.92 18.11
CA ASN A 165 -3.25 15.06 19.56
C ASN A 165 -4.45 14.46 20.32
N GLU A 166 -5.68 14.72 19.87
CA GLU A 166 -6.89 14.13 20.45
C GLU A 166 -6.87 12.60 20.36
N ASN A 167 -6.52 12.05 19.19
CA ASN A 167 -6.38 10.61 19.02
C ASN A 167 -5.29 10.00 19.92
N ALA A 168 -4.19 10.72 20.18
CA ALA A 168 -3.17 10.28 21.11
C ALA A 168 -3.67 10.25 22.56
N LEU A 169 -4.49 11.22 22.97
CA LEU A 169 -5.12 11.25 24.29
C LEU A 169 -6.13 10.11 24.46
N LEU A 170 -7.02 9.92 23.49
CA LEU A 170 -8.00 8.81 23.51
C LEU A 170 -7.32 7.44 23.57
N LYS A 171 -6.19 7.26 22.87
CA LYS A 171 -5.38 6.02 22.97
C LYS A 171 -4.85 5.80 24.39
N LYS A 172 -4.37 6.85 25.06
CA LYS A 172 -3.90 6.77 26.46
C LYS A 172 -5.04 6.40 27.41
N GLU A 173 -6.20 7.04 27.26
CA GLU A 173 -7.38 6.73 28.07
C GLU A 173 -7.86 5.29 27.88
N LYS A 174 -7.86 4.80 26.63
CA LYS A 174 -8.20 3.41 26.32
C LYS A 174 -7.27 2.41 27.00
N ILE A 175 -5.96 2.68 26.99
CA ILE A 175 -4.97 1.83 27.68
C ILE A 175 -5.23 1.83 29.19
N GLN A 176 -5.42 3.01 29.80
CA GLN A 176 -5.72 3.12 31.23
C GLN A 176 -7.02 2.38 31.61
N LEU A 177 -8.05 2.47 30.78
CA LEU A 177 -9.30 1.76 31.01
C LEU A 177 -9.12 0.25 30.91
N MET A 178 -8.35 -0.21 29.93
CA MET A 178 -8.04 -1.63 29.75
C MET A 178 -7.27 -2.20 30.95
N ASP A 179 -6.30 -1.45 31.48
CA ASP A 179 -5.57 -1.84 32.69
C ASP A 179 -6.49 -1.94 33.92
N LYS A 180 -7.42 -1.00 34.09
CA LYS A 180 -8.43 -1.04 35.17
C LYS A 180 -9.36 -2.25 35.04
N ILE A 181 -9.77 -2.59 33.82
CA ILE A 181 -10.60 -3.78 33.55
C ILE A 181 -9.83 -5.04 33.91
N ASN A 182 -8.58 -5.17 33.48
CA ASN A 182 -7.73 -6.33 33.76
C ASN A 182 -7.51 -6.52 35.27
N GLN A 183 -7.19 -5.45 36.00
CA GLN A 183 -7.08 -5.50 37.47
C GLN A 183 -8.39 -5.96 38.13
N THR A 184 -9.53 -5.53 37.61
CA THR A 184 -10.85 -5.93 38.12
C THR A 184 -11.13 -7.41 37.87
N ILE A 185 -10.77 -7.90 36.68
CA ILE A 185 -10.92 -9.32 36.30
C ILE A 185 -10.07 -10.20 37.21
N GLU A 186 -8.80 -9.86 37.43
CA GLU A 186 -7.92 -10.62 38.32
C GLU A 186 -8.43 -10.64 39.77
N LYS A 187 -8.87 -9.50 40.32
CA LYS A 187 -9.49 -9.45 41.65
C LYS A 187 -10.74 -10.34 41.76
N LYS A 188 -11.59 -10.36 40.73
CA LYS A 188 -12.78 -11.22 40.70
C LYS A 188 -12.41 -12.69 40.60
N LYS A 189 -11.39 -13.04 39.80
CA LYS A 189 -10.88 -14.40 39.66
C LYS A 189 -10.33 -14.93 40.98
N GLU A 190 -9.52 -14.14 41.69
CA GLU A 190 -9.03 -14.49 43.03
C GLU A 190 -10.16 -14.68 44.04
N LYS A 191 -11.18 -13.80 44.00
CA LYS A 191 -12.36 -13.92 44.87
C LYS A 191 -13.12 -15.22 44.62
N ILE A 192 -13.43 -15.51 43.35
CA ILE A 192 -14.12 -16.75 42.94
C ILE A 192 -13.30 -17.97 43.35
N GLN A 193 -11.98 -17.95 43.18
CA GLN A 193 -11.11 -19.05 43.58
C GLN A 193 -11.14 -19.28 45.10
N LYS A 194 -11.10 -18.21 45.90
CA LYS A 194 -11.20 -18.30 47.37
C LYS A 194 -12.56 -18.84 47.82
N GLU A 195 -13.65 -18.34 47.23
CA GLU A 195 -15.01 -18.82 47.51
C GLU A 195 -15.17 -20.30 47.15
N SER A 196 -14.69 -20.70 45.97
CA SER A 196 -14.70 -22.10 45.53
C SER A 196 -13.87 -23.02 46.44
N GLN A 197 -12.67 -22.60 46.85
CA GLN A 197 -11.85 -23.36 47.82
C GLN A 197 -12.55 -23.49 49.18
N GLN A 198 -13.21 -22.43 49.64
CA GLN A 198 -13.97 -22.45 50.88
C GLN A 198 -15.16 -23.40 50.82
N GLU A 199 -15.91 -23.41 49.71
CA GLU A 199 -17.01 -24.37 49.50
C GLU A 199 -16.53 -25.81 49.41
N LEU A 200 -15.38 -26.04 48.77
CA LEU A 200 -14.75 -27.36 48.69
C LEU A 200 -14.38 -27.88 50.09
N LEU A 201 -13.81 -27.03 50.95
CA LEU A 201 -13.50 -27.36 52.34
C LEU A 201 -14.75 -27.67 53.17
N LYS A 202 -15.84 -26.88 53.01
CA LYS A 202 -17.13 -27.15 53.66
C LYS A 202 -17.69 -28.49 53.24
N SER A 203 -17.69 -28.79 51.94
CA SER A 203 -18.16 -30.08 51.41
C SER A 203 -17.33 -31.25 51.95
N ARG A 204 -16.00 -31.09 52.04
CA ARG A 204 -15.11 -32.11 52.61
C ARG A 204 -15.42 -32.38 54.09
N ALA A 205 -15.63 -31.34 54.88
CA ALA A 205 -16.02 -31.48 56.29
C ALA A 205 -17.38 -32.19 56.44
N ASN A 206 -18.36 -31.86 55.59
CA ASN A 206 -19.66 -32.53 55.56
C ASN A 206 -19.54 -34.02 55.23
N ILE A 207 -18.70 -34.38 54.24
CA ILE A 207 -18.43 -35.78 53.87
C ILE A 207 -17.80 -36.53 55.05
N GLU A 208 -16.85 -35.92 55.78
CA GLU A 208 -16.23 -36.53 56.96
C GLU A 208 -17.20 -36.74 58.12
N ILE A 209 -18.14 -35.81 58.32
CA ILE A 209 -19.23 -35.96 59.30
C ILE A 209 -20.11 -37.16 58.91
N ILE A 210 -20.61 -37.20 57.67
CA ILE A 210 -21.45 -38.30 57.17
C ILE A 210 -20.74 -39.65 57.29
N LYS A 211 -19.43 -39.70 56.98
CA LYS A 211 -18.63 -40.91 57.08
C LYS A 211 -18.51 -41.41 58.53
N ARG A 212 -18.34 -40.50 59.50
CA ARG A 212 -18.34 -40.85 60.92
C ARG A 212 -19.69 -41.39 61.37
N ASP A 213 -20.78 -40.70 61.02
CA ASP A 213 -22.15 -41.13 61.33
C ASP A 213 -22.46 -42.51 60.73
N PHE A 214 -21.99 -42.77 59.50
CA PHE A 214 -22.15 -44.06 58.83
C PHE A 214 -21.38 -45.18 59.56
N ASN A 215 -20.09 -44.96 59.87
CA ASN A 215 -19.28 -45.94 60.60
C ASN A 215 -19.85 -46.23 62.01
N GLU A 216 -20.38 -45.22 62.70
CA GLU A 216 -21.03 -45.42 64.00
C GLU A 216 -22.30 -46.27 63.87
N LYS A 217 -23.10 -46.06 62.83
CA LYS A 217 -24.27 -46.90 62.54
C LYS A 217 -23.86 -48.33 62.19
N GLU A 218 -22.83 -48.50 61.36
CA GLU A 218 -22.31 -49.80 60.95
C GLU A 218 -21.79 -50.61 62.16
N THR A 219 -21.01 -49.98 63.05
CA THR A 219 -20.51 -50.63 64.28
C THR A 219 -21.63 -51.01 65.23
N LYS A 220 -22.64 -50.13 65.43
CA LYS A 220 -23.86 -50.48 66.19
C LYS A 220 -24.61 -51.65 65.57
N GLN A 221 -24.73 -51.68 64.24
CA GLN A 221 -25.41 -52.76 63.53
C GLN A 221 -24.63 -54.09 63.63
N GLN A 222 -23.31 -54.07 63.50
CA GLN A 222 -22.45 -55.24 63.72
C GLN A 222 -22.57 -55.77 65.15
N LEU A 223 -22.60 -54.89 66.16
CA LEU A 223 -22.81 -55.28 67.55
C LEU A 223 -24.16 -55.98 67.73
N HIS A 224 -25.23 -55.43 67.15
CA HIS A 224 -26.56 -56.02 67.17
C HIS A 224 -26.60 -57.41 66.50
N TYR A 225 -25.96 -57.57 65.34
CA TYR A 225 -25.83 -58.89 64.70
C TYR A 225 -25.03 -59.88 65.54
N SER A 226 -23.94 -59.45 66.17
CA SER A 226 -23.15 -60.31 67.07
C SER A 226 -23.97 -60.79 68.27
N GLN A 227 -24.78 -59.92 68.87
CA GLN A 227 -25.71 -60.29 69.94
C GLN A 227 -26.78 -61.29 69.46
N LEU A 228 -27.34 -61.08 68.28
CA LEU A 228 -28.33 -61.99 67.68
C LEU A 228 -27.74 -63.39 67.43
N ILE A 229 -26.50 -63.45 66.92
CA ILE A 229 -25.78 -64.71 66.70
C ILE A 229 -25.59 -65.46 68.02
N LYS A 230 -25.19 -64.77 69.10
CA LYS A 230 -25.07 -65.38 70.44
C LYS A 230 -26.39 -65.95 70.96
N LEU A 231 -27.49 -65.19 70.86
CA LEU A 231 -28.82 -65.66 71.25
C LEU A 231 -29.25 -66.91 70.46
N LEU A 232 -28.97 -66.94 69.16
CA LEU A 232 -29.25 -68.11 68.32
C LEU A 232 -28.40 -69.32 68.72
N GLN A 233 -27.13 -69.12 69.05
CA GLN A 233 -26.25 -70.18 69.56
C GLN A 233 -26.76 -70.75 70.89
N GLU A 234 -27.12 -69.89 71.85
CA GLU A 234 -27.70 -70.30 73.15
C GLU A 234 -29.00 -71.09 72.97
N ASN A 235 -29.90 -70.62 72.10
CA ASN A 235 -31.14 -71.32 71.79
C ASN A 235 -30.88 -72.69 71.13
N ASN A 236 -29.91 -72.78 70.22
CA ASN A 236 -29.53 -74.05 69.60
C ASN A 236 -28.94 -75.03 70.62
N GLU A 237 -28.08 -74.58 71.54
CA GLU A 237 -27.56 -75.44 72.62
C GLU A 237 -28.68 -75.98 73.51
N LYS A 238 -29.64 -75.12 73.87
CA LYS A 238 -30.83 -75.52 74.63
C LYS A 238 -31.69 -76.53 73.87
N LEU A 239 -31.89 -76.31 72.57
CA LEU A 239 -32.61 -77.25 71.70
C LEU A 239 -31.90 -78.61 71.62
N ILE A 240 -30.57 -78.63 71.49
CA ILE A 240 -29.76 -79.86 71.51
C ILE A 240 -29.96 -80.60 72.83
N GLN A 241 -29.94 -79.90 73.96
CA GLN A 241 -30.21 -80.50 75.28
C GLN A 241 -31.62 -81.09 75.36
N ASP A 242 -32.63 -80.38 74.84
CA ASP A 242 -34.01 -80.85 74.87
C ASP A 242 -34.24 -82.05 73.93
N VAL A 243 -33.60 -82.08 72.75
CA VAL A 243 -33.59 -83.24 71.84
C VAL A 243 -32.92 -84.44 72.50
N GLN A 244 -31.77 -84.26 73.18
CA GLN A 244 -31.11 -85.34 73.91
C GLN A 244 -31.97 -85.88 75.07
N LYS A 245 -32.81 -85.05 75.71
CA LYS A 245 -33.80 -85.52 76.70
C LYS A 245 -34.92 -86.35 76.08
N LEU A 246 -35.38 -85.99 74.87
CA LEU A 246 -36.40 -86.74 74.13
C LEU A 246 -35.88 -88.10 73.66
N PHE A 247 -34.64 -88.18 73.16
CA PHE A 247 -34.03 -89.46 72.77
C PHE A 247 -33.83 -90.42 73.96
N LYS A 248 -33.73 -89.92 75.20
CA LYS A 248 -33.74 -90.76 76.42
C LYS A 248 -35.14 -91.26 76.82
N LYS A 249 -36.21 -90.82 76.15
CA LYS A 249 -37.60 -91.24 76.42
C LYS A 249 -38.19 -92.21 75.39
N ASP A 250 -37.62 -92.32 74.19
CA ASP A 250 -38.22 -93.08 73.08
C ASP A 250 -37.39 -94.29 72.59
N GLU A 251 -36.52 -94.87 73.43
CA GLU A 251 -36.03 -96.26 73.22
C GLU A 251 -37.04 -97.29 73.76
N GLN A 252 -38.30 -97.22 73.30
CA GLN A 252 -39.22 -98.36 73.31
C GLN A 252 -40.46 -98.10 72.43
N LYS A 253 -40.32 -98.25 71.11
CA LYS A 253 -41.18 -99.14 70.29
C LYS A 253 -40.83 -99.07 68.81
N GLU A 254 -40.72 -100.28 68.28
CA GLU A 254 -40.45 -100.67 66.90
C GLU A 254 -41.57 -100.34 65.92
N ASN A 255 -41.14 -100.35 64.65
CA ASN A 255 -41.76 -100.93 63.46
C ASN A 255 -42.80 -100.16 62.63
N ASP A 256 -42.39 -99.99 61.37
CA ASP A 256 -43.10 -100.26 60.11
C ASP A 256 -44.50 -99.67 59.86
N ASN A 257 -44.60 -98.71 58.94
CA ASN A 257 -45.31 -98.91 57.65
C ASN A 257 -45.37 -97.67 56.74
N ILE A 258 -45.03 -97.90 55.47
CA ILE A 258 -45.67 -97.49 54.21
C ILE A 258 -46.90 -96.55 54.32
N LEU A 259 -46.92 -95.40 53.60
CA LEU A 259 -47.84 -95.08 52.47
C LEU A 259 -47.84 -93.59 52.03
N SER A 260 -47.50 -93.41 50.74
CA SER A 260 -48.03 -92.52 49.67
C SER A 260 -49.03 -91.34 49.93
N SER A 261 -48.79 -90.29 49.13
CA SER A 261 -49.72 -89.24 48.62
C SER A 261 -49.97 -88.04 49.56
N ASN A 262 -50.12 -86.78 49.15
CA ASN A 262 -50.53 -86.18 47.88
C ASN A 262 -50.05 -84.72 47.78
N HIS A 263 -49.91 -84.25 46.55
CA HIS A 263 -49.87 -82.84 46.15
C HIS A 263 -50.90 -81.95 46.88
N LYS A 264 -50.49 -80.74 47.31
CA LYS A 264 -51.15 -79.46 46.97
C LYS A 264 -50.38 -78.22 47.47
N HIS A 265 -49.97 -77.42 46.49
CA HIS A 265 -49.90 -75.95 46.43
C HIS A 265 -49.63 -75.13 47.70
N PHE A 266 -48.44 -74.50 47.76
CA PHE A 266 -48.22 -73.12 48.25
C PHE A 266 -46.99 -72.54 47.52
N SER A 267 -47.23 -71.83 46.41
CA SER A 267 -47.13 -70.37 46.27
C SER A 267 -45.70 -69.86 46.06
N ASN A 268 -45.36 -69.68 44.78
CA ASN A 268 -44.20 -68.92 44.30
C ASN A 268 -44.18 -67.53 44.96
N TYR A 269 -43.20 -67.27 45.82
CA TYR A 269 -42.83 -65.91 46.18
C TYR A 269 -41.87 -65.37 45.12
N THR A 270 -42.44 -64.54 44.24
CA THR A 270 -41.74 -63.73 43.25
C THR A 270 -40.87 -62.70 43.99
N PHE A 271 -39.55 -62.73 43.77
CA PHE A 271 -38.70 -61.60 44.11
C PHE A 271 -38.99 -60.50 43.08
N ASP A 272 -39.83 -59.52 43.45
CA ASP A 272 -39.97 -58.27 42.70
C ASP A 272 -38.66 -57.50 42.84
N LEU A 273 -37.78 -57.75 41.88
CA LEU A 273 -36.57 -57.01 41.60
C LEU A 273 -36.99 -55.59 41.23
N PHE A 274 -36.69 -54.64 42.11
CA PHE A 274 -36.95 -53.21 41.93
C PHE A 274 -36.69 -52.76 40.49
N HIS A 275 -37.75 -52.27 39.84
CA HIS A 275 -37.68 -51.45 38.64
C HIS A 275 -36.87 -50.18 38.93
N SER A 276 -35.56 -50.23 38.75
CA SER A 276 -34.79 -49.05 38.42
C SER A 276 -35.20 -48.65 36.99
N LYS A 277 -35.83 -47.48 36.85
CA LYS A 277 -36.02 -46.86 35.53
C LYS A 277 -34.64 -46.81 34.87
N PRO A 278 -34.45 -47.37 33.66
CA PRO A 278 -33.21 -47.15 32.94
C PRO A 278 -33.08 -45.64 32.72
N LEU A 279 -31.99 -45.07 33.21
CA LEU A 279 -31.56 -43.75 32.77
C LEU A 279 -31.51 -43.80 31.25
N LYS A 280 -32.23 -42.88 30.61
CA LYS A 280 -32.16 -42.68 29.16
C LYS A 280 -30.68 -42.53 28.80
N THR A 281 -30.12 -43.55 28.16
CA THR A 281 -28.90 -43.40 27.40
C THR A 281 -29.19 -42.35 26.34
N PHE A 282 -28.55 -41.19 26.46
CA PHE A 282 -28.48 -40.23 25.36
C PHE A 282 -27.63 -40.88 24.26
N SER A 283 -28.30 -41.57 23.33
CA SER A 283 -27.77 -41.81 22.00
C SER A 283 -28.00 -40.55 21.19
N GLY A 284 -26.97 -39.73 21.06
CA GLY A 284 -27.03 -38.49 20.31
C GLY A 284 -25.63 -37.94 20.07
N HIS A 285 -25.15 -38.17 18.85
CA HIS A 285 -23.97 -37.59 18.20
C HIS A 285 -22.64 -38.30 18.44
N SER A 286 -22.44 -39.36 17.65
CA SER A 286 -21.12 -39.80 17.17
C SER A 286 -20.91 -39.25 15.76
N ASP A 287 -21.15 -37.95 15.58
CA ASP A 287 -20.87 -37.27 14.32
C ASP A 287 -19.49 -36.63 14.45
N ASP A 288 -18.54 -37.13 13.66
CA ASP A 288 -17.25 -36.50 13.45
C ASP A 288 -17.47 -35.04 13.02
N ILE A 289 -17.06 -34.10 13.87
CA ILE A 289 -17.02 -32.68 13.52
C ILE A 289 -15.82 -32.46 12.59
N TYR A 290 -15.97 -32.81 11.33
CA TYR A 290 -15.19 -32.20 10.25
C TYR A 290 -15.89 -30.92 9.85
N ASN A 291 -15.50 -29.80 10.46
CA ASN A 291 -15.34 -28.50 9.79
C ASN A 291 -14.99 -27.41 10.82
N THR A 292 -13.69 -27.22 11.07
CA THR A 292 -13.17 -25.89 11.36
C THR A 292 -13.37 -25.01 10.13
N ALA A 293 -14.52 -24.35 10.03
CA ALA A 293 -14.67 -23.20 9.16
C ALA A 293 -13.83 -22.05 9.74
N PHE A 294 -12.58 -21.95 9.29
CA PHE A 294 -11.80 -20.73 9.46
C PHE A 294 -12.54 -19.59 8.77
N PHE A 295 -13.13 -18.70 9.56
CA PHE A 295 -13.49 -17.37 9.11
C PHE A 295 -12.19 -16.64 8.73
N LEU A 296 -11.83 -16.69 7.45
CA LEU A 296 -10.89 -15.75 6.86
C LEU A 296 -11.58 -14.40 6.78
N PHE A 297 -11.26 -13.57 7.77
CA PHE A 297 -11.45 -12.13 7.75
C PHE A 297 -10.80 -11.59 6.46
N LYS A 298 -11.61 -11.13 5.49
CA LYS A 298 -11.13 -10.32 4.38
C LYS A 298 -10.66 -8.97 4.95
N SER A 299 -9.39 -8.88 5.28
CA SER A 299 -8.70 -7.60 5.46
C SER A 299 -8.50 -6.94 4.10
N SER A 300 -9.22 -5.85 3.84
CA SER A 300 -8.88 -4.88 2.81
C SER A 300 -7.51 -4.28 3.10
N TYR A 301 -6.48 -4.76 2.40
CA TYR A 301 -5.24 -4.02 2.18
C TYR A 301 -5.10 -3.78 0.68
N LYS A 302 -5.62 -2.64 0.22
CA LYS A 302 -5.15 -2.02 -1.03
C LYS A 302 -3.83 -1.33 -0.69
N ASN A 303 -2.72 -1.99 -1.01
CA ASN A 303 -1.42 -1.37 -1.02
C ASN A 303 -1.28 -0.44 -2.23
N PHE A 304 -0.75 0.73 -1.91
CA PHE A 304 -0.24 1.75 -2.80
C PHE A 304 1.25 1.45 -3.08
N VAL A 305 1.73 1.92 -4.23
CA VAL A 305 3.13 2.13 -4.66
C VAL A 305 3.89 0.96 -5.32
N GLY A 306 4.32 1.20 -6.58
CA GLY A 306 5.73 0.97 -6.94
C GLY A 306 6.05 0.43 -8.34
N PHE A 307 6.13 1.33 -9.33
CA PHE A 307 7.07 1.39 -10.48
C PHE A 307 7.74 0.11 -11.02
N LYS A 308 7.69 -0.05 -12.36
CA LYS A 308 8.91 -0.15 -13.19
C LYS A 308 8.61 -0.06 -14.71
N TYR A 309 9.41 0.78 -15.37
CA TYR A 309 9.67 1.01 -16.80
C TYR A 309 8.54 1.58 -17.66
#